data_AF-A0A962P092-F1
#
_entry.id   AF-A0A962P092-F1
#
_cell.length_a   1.000
_cell.length_b   1.000
_cell.length_c   1.000
_cell.angle_alpha   90.00
_cell.angle_beta   90.00
_cell.angle_gamma   90.00
#
_symmetry.space_group_name_H-M   'P 1'
#
loop_
_entity.id
_entity.type
_entity.pdbx_description
1 polymer ?
#
loop_
_entity_poly.entity_id
_entity_poly.type
_entity_poly.pdbx_seq_one_letter_code
_entity_poly.pdbx_strand_id
1 'polypeptide(L)'
;KVVLAQILRDSPNVSTNTQQSRIITTLLKLDGFNTWEARNDLNIMHPSGRVKELREQGWRIDTLRVKVFDDMGKAHTIAHYILKGLPLARAA
;
A
#
# COMPACT_ATOMS: atom_id res chain seq x y z
N LYS A 1 -2.28 -8.67 10.84
CA LYS A 1 -0.90 -8.15 10.63
C LYS A 1 0.14 -9.19 10.17
N VAL A 2 0.00 -10.49 10.49
CA VAL A 2 0.96 -11.53 10.06
C VAL A 2 1.24 -11.53 8.55
N VAL A 3 0.19 -11.31 7.73
CA VAL A 3 0.29 -11.30 6.26
C VAL A 3 1.20 -10.19 5.74
N LEU A 4 1.08 -8.94 6.24
CA LEU A 4 1.90 -7.81 5.80
C LEU A 4 3.39 -8.02 6.09
N ALA A 5 3.70 -8.48 7.31
CA ALA A 5 5.07 -8.80 7.70
C ALA A 5 5.65 -9.96 6.87
N GLN A 6 4.83 -10.93 6.47
CA GLN A 6 5.27 -11.99 5.55
C GLN A 6 5.59 -11.44 4.15
N ILE A 7 4.73 -10.57 3.61
CA ILE A 7 4.97 -9.90 2.32
C ILE A 7 6.29 -9.13 2.32
N LEU A 8 6.65 -8.50 3.46
CA LEU A 8 7.97 -7.86 3.63
C LEU A 8 9.11 -8.89 3.61
N ARG A 9 8.98 -10.00 4.34
CA ARG A 9 10.01 -11.06 4.41
C ARG A 9 10.26 -11.72 3.05
N ASP A 10 9.22 -11.92 2.25
CA ASP A 10 9.30 -12.54 0.93
C ASP A 10 10.06 -11.66 -0.08
N SER A 11 10.24 -10.37 0.20
CA SER A 11 10.94 -9.43 -0.69
C SER A 11 11.63 -8.32 0.11
N PRO A 12 12.81 -8.59 0.71
CA PRO A 12 13.41 -7.72 1.72
C PRO A 12 14.12 -6.47 1.14
N ASN A 13 14.39 -6.43 -0.17
CA ASN A 13 15.09 -5.29 -0.76
C ASN A 13 14.19 -4.04 -0.81
N VAL A 14 14.80 -2.85 -0.81
CA VAL A 14 14.08 -1.56 -0.74
C VAL A 14 13.96 -0.84 -2.08
N SER A 15 14.18 -1.53 -3.21
CA SER A 15 14.03 -0.93 -4.54
C SER A 15 12.59 -0.46 -4.78
N THR A 16 12.43 0.50 -5.70
CA THR A 16 11.10 0.99 -6.11
C THR A 16 10.20 -0.16 -6.57
N ASN A 17 10.69 -1.05 -7.43
CA ASN A 17 9.91 -2.18 -7.94
C ASN A 17 9.48 -3.13 -6.82
N THR A 18 10.33 -3.39 -5.83
CA THR A 18 9.96 -4.24 -4.70
C THR A 18 8.95 -3.57 -3.77
N GLN A 19 9.06 -2.26 -3.55
CA GLN A 19 8.02 -1.51 -2.82
C GLN A 19 6.68 -1.57 -3.55
N GLN A 20 6.68 -1.36 -4.87
CA GLN A 20 5.49 -1.47 -5.72
C GLN A 20 4.88 -2.88 -5.68
N SER A 21 5.71 -3.92 -5.82
CA SER A 21 5.28 -5.32 -5.75
C SER A 21 4.64 -5.66 -4.40
N ARG A 22 5.20 -5.17 -3.28
CA ARG A 22 4.60 -5.35 -1.95
C ARG A 22 3.24 -4.66 -1.84
N ILE A 23 3.08 -3.46 -2.39
CA ILE A 23 1.78 -2.77 -2.45
C ILE A 23 0.78 -3.59 -3.27
N ILE A 24 1.14 -4.00 -4.48
CA ILE A 24 0.28 -4.81 -5.36
C ILE A 24 -0.15 -6.10 -4.65
N THR A 25 0.81 -6.84 -4.10
CA THR A 25 0.56 -8.10 -3.38
C THR A 25 -0.37 -7.88 -2.19
N THR A 26 -0.18 -6.78 -1.46
CA THR A 26 -1.05 -6.40 -0.33
C THR A 26 -2.47 -6.12 -0.80
N LEU A 27 -2.63 -5.30 -1.84
CA LEU A 27 -3.91 -4.92 -2.42
C LEU A 27 -4.67 -6.08 -3.06
N LEU A 28 -3.97 -7.11 -3.54
CA LEU A 28 -4.58 -8.32 -4.10
C LEU A 28 -4.98 -9.34 -3.03
N LYS A 29 -4.25 -9.39 -1.91
CA LYS A 29 -4.50 -10.37 -0.84
C LYS A 29 -5.42 -9.87 0.26
N LEU A 30 -5.49 -8.55 0.47
CA LEU A 30 -6.22 -7.89 1.55
C LEU A 30 -7.14 -6.80 0.97
N ASP A 31 -8.14 -6.37 1.75
CA ASP A 31 -9.07 -5.29 1.36
C ASP A 31 -8.43 -3.89 1.31
N GLY A 32 -7.14 -3.77 1.61
CA GLY A 32 -6.41 -2.52 1.58
C GLY A 32 -5.33 -2.45 2.65
N PHE A 33 -4.69 -1.29 2.72
CA PHE A 33 -3.75 -0.96 3.79
C PHE A 33 -3.72 0.54 4.02
N ASN A 34 -3.45 0.95 5.27
CA ASN A 34 -3.31 2.35 5.62
C ASN A 34 -1.85 2.81 5.64
N THR A 35 -1.64 4.12 5.77
CA THR A 35 -0.30 4.74 5.74
C THR A 35 0.63 4.22 6.85
N TRP A 36 0.09 3.86 8.02
CA TRP A 36 0.90 3.31 9.11
C TRP A 36 1.30 1.87 8.83
N GLU A 37 0.39 1.03 8.32
CA GLU A 37 0.69 -0.33 7.89
C GLU A 37 1.76 -0.33 6.79
N ALA A 38 1.68 0.61 5.84
CA ALA A 38 2.70 0.75 4.80
C ALA A 38 4.10 1.02 5.37
N ARG A 39 4.21 1.93 6.34
CA ARG A 39 5.49 2.33 6.93
C ARG A 39 6.02 1.27 7.90
N ASN A 40 5.17 0.75 8.77
CA ASN A 40 5.57 -0.11 9.88
C ASN A 40 5.67 -1.58 9.46
N ASP A 41 4.72 -2.06 8.66
CA ASP A 41 4.58 -3.49 8.36
C ASP A 41 5.12 -3.84 6.95
N LEU A 42 5.13 -2.89 6.01
CA LEU A 42 5.63 -3.09 4.64
C LEU A 42 6.97 -2.39 4.36
N ASN A 43 7.55 -1.62 5.30
CA ASN A 43 8.78 -0.85 5.11
C ASN A 43 8.76 0.03 3.82
N ILE A 44 7.69 0.81 3.66
CA ILE A 44 7.47 1.77 2.56
C ILE A 44 7.34 3.17 3.15
N MET A 45 8.40 3.96 3.06
CA MET A 45 8.45 5.30 3.69
C MET A 45 7.55 6.33 3.00
N HIS A 46 7.44 6.25 1.66
CA HIS A 46 6.64 7.16 0.82
C HIS A 46 5.53 6.40 0.06
N PRO A 47 4.50 5.88 0.75
CA PRO A 47 3.47 5.07 0.11
C PRO A 47 2.65 5.85 -0.92
N SER A 48 2.41 7.14 -0.70
CA SER A 48 1.71 8.00 -1.66
C SER A 48 2.43 8.11 -3.01
N GLY A 49 3.77 8.19 -3.01
CA GLY A 49 4.58 8.21 -4.22
C GLY A 49 4.49 6.89 -4.98
N ARG A 50 4.62 5.76 -4.27
CA ARG A 50 4.51 4.43 -4.88
C ARG A 50 3.11 4.16 -5.44
N VAL A 51 2.05 4.58 -4.75
CA VAL A 51 0.68 4.48 -5.26
C VAL A 51 0.46 5.38 -6.48
N LYS A 52 1.06 6.57 -6.52
CA LYS A 52 1.02 7.46 -7.71
C LYS A 52 1.62 6.76 -8.93
N GLU A 53 2.81 6.19 -8.79
CA GLU A 53 3.48 5.45 -9.87
C GLU A 53 2.66 4.24 -10.34
N LEU A 54 2.04 3.49 -9.42
CA LEU A 54 1.16 2.37 -9.79
C LEU A 54 -0.08 2.82 -10.55
N ARG A 55 -0.68 3.96 -10.18
CA ARG A 55 -1.79 4.55 -10.94
C ARG A 55 -1.35 4.96 -12.35
N GLU A 56 -0.14 5.50 -12.50
CA GLU A 56 0.46 5.82 -13.80
C GLU A 56 0.70 4.56 -14.65
N GLN A 57 0.98 3.42 -14.01
CA GLN A 57 1.04 2.09 -14.64
C GLN A 57 -0.35 1.48 -14.93
N GLY A 58 -1.44 2.18 -14.59
CA GLY A 58 -2.82 1.78 -14.90
C GLY A 58 -3.58 1.12 -13.76
N TRP A 59 -2.97 0.88 -12.60
CA TRP A 59 -3.66 0.28 -11.45
C TRP A 59 -4.76 1.22 -10.92
N ARG A 60 -5.97 0.69 -10.71
CA ARG A 60 -7.09 1.45 -10.14
C ARG A 60 -7.06 1.32 -8.62
N ILE A 61 -6.43 2.27 -7.96
CA ILE A 61 -6.28 2.33 -6.50
C ILE A 61 -6.97 3.59 -5.99
N ASP A 62 -7.92 3.45 -5.07
CA ASP A 62 -8.57 4.58 -4.40
C ASP A 62 -7.85 4.92 -3.09
N THR A 63 -7.96 6.18 -2.68
CA THR A 63 -7.48 6.64 -1.38
C THR A 63 -8.65 7.15 -0.55
N LEU A 64 -9.04 6.38 0.45
CA LEU A 64 -10.00 6.79 1.46
C LEU A 64 -9.29 7.48 2.63
N ARG A 65 -10.04 8.23 3.43
CA ARG A 65 -9.57 8.82 4.68
C ARG A 65 -10.11 8.02 5.85
N VAL A 66 -9.23 7.56 6.74
CA VAL A 66 -9.61 6.82 7.96
C VAL A 66 -9.06 7.52 9.19
N LYS A 67 -9.82 7.51 10.28
CA LYS A 67 -9.38 8.01 11.58
C LYS A 67 -8.74 6.86 12.36
N VAL A 68 -7.51 7.07 12.80
CA VAL A 68 -6.74 6.13 13.65
C VAL A 68 -6.24 6.87 14.87
N PHE A 69 -6.09 6.15 15.98
CA PHE A 69 -5.56 6.67 17.23
C PHE A 69 -4.12 6.21 17.37
N ASP A 70 -3.22 7.13 17.74
CA ASP A 70 -1.85 6.75 18.09
C ASP A 70 -1.78 6.13 19.49
N ASP A 71 -0.58 5.71 19.90
CA ASP A 71 -0.34 5.07 21.19
C ASP A 71 -0.64 5.99 22.39
N MET A 72 -0.74 7.31 22.17
CA MET A 72 -1.13 8.31 23.18
C MET A 72 -2.64 8.61 23.16
N GLY A 73 -3.42 7.93 22.33
CA GLY A 73 -4.86 8.14 22.18
C GLY A 73 -5.24 9.39 21.38
N LYS A 74 -4.30 10.00 20.64
CA LYS A 74 -4.60 11.14 19.77
C LYS A 74 -5.08 10.67 18.40
N ALA A 75 -6.18 11.25 17.93
CA ALA A 75 -6.76 10.92 16.64
C ALA A 75 -6.00 11.60 15.48
N HIS A 76 -5.68 10.81 14.46
CA HIS A 76 -5.09 11.23 13.19
C HIS A 76 -5.97 10.76 12.05
N THR A 77 -6.05 11.55 10.98
CA THR A 77 -6.70 11.10 9.74
C THR A 77 -5.63 10.77 8.71
N ILE A 78 -5.55 9.49 8.31
CA ILE A 78 -4.54 8.99 7.39
C ILE A 78 -5.18 8.41 6.12
N ALA A 79 -4.36 8.20 5.09
CA ALA A 79 -4.79 7.55 3.87
C ALA A 79 -4.95 6.04 4.09
N HIS A 80 -6.02 5.48 3.53
CA HIS A 80 -6.28 4.05 3.38
C HIS A 80 -6.44 3.73 1.90
N TYR A 81 -5.58 2.87 1.38
CA TYR A 81 -5.50 2.52 -0.02
C TYR A 81 -6.24 1.22 -0.28
N ILE A 82 -7.13 1.21 -1.27
CA ILE A 82 -7.94 0.05 -1.63
C ILE A 82 -7.88 -0.20 -3.13
N LEU A 83 -7.93 -1.47 -3.52
CA LEU A 83 -7.96 -1.86 -4.93
C LEU A 83 -9.37 -1.72 -5.48
N LYS A 84 -9.52 -1.05 -6.62
CA LYS A 84 -10.78 -0.92 -7.37
C LYS A 84 -10.76 -1.68 -8.68
N GLY A 85 -9.58 -2.03 -9.17
CA GLY A 85 -9.44 -2.79 -10.40
C GLY A 85 -7.98 -3.03 -10.75
N LEU A 86 -7.78 -4.11 -11.50
CA LEU A 86 -6.50 -4.45 -12.11
C LEU A 86 -6.14 -3.40 -13.18
N PRO A 87 -4.85 -3.27 -13.53
CA PRO A 87 -4.45 -2.41 -14.62
C PRO A 87 -5.12 -2.90 -15.90
N LEU A 88 -5.71 -1.98 -16.65
CA LEU A 88 -6.12 -2.30 -18.01
C LEU A 88 -4.85 -2.67 -18.76
N ALA A 89 -4.79 -3.90 -19.29
CA ALA A 89 -3.73 -4.28 -20.20
C ALA A 89 -3.67 -3.17 -21.27
N ARG A 90 -2.48 -2.59 -21.50
CA ARG A 90 -2.31 -1.72 -22.66
C ARG A 90 -2.81 -2.51 -23.86
N ALA A 91 -3.86 -2.03 -24.52
CA ALA A 91 -4.14 -2.44 -25.88
C ALA A 91 -2.81 -2.24 -26.63
N ALA A 92 -2.26 -3.37 -27.08
CA ALA A 92 -0.97 -3.43 -27.76
C ALA A 92 -0.98 -2.54 -29.02
#